data_AF-A0A836TQM5-F1
#
_entry.id   AF-A0A836TQM5-F1
#
_cell.length_a   1.000
_cell.length_b   1.000
_cell.length_c   1.000
_cell.angle_alpha   90.00
_cell.angle_beta   90.00
_cell.angle_gamma   90.00
#
_symmetry.space_group_name_H-M   'P 1'
#
loop_
_entity.id
_entity.type
_entity.pdbx_description
1 polymer ?
#
loop_
_entity_poly.entity_id
_entity_poly.type
_entity_poly.pdbx_seq_one_letter_code
_entity_poly.pdbx_strand_id
1 'polypeptide(L)'
;MKTSENMEALLSRAVQQHMPGASGISELRRLTGGASKETWSFHAIVNGKDEKLILRRGRGGDPDPVFTIDVSLATEALLMERASQAGVPVPAFEA
;
A
#
# COMPACT_ATOMS: atom_id res chain seq x y z
N MET A 1 -19.88 -8.02 -8.58
CA MET A 1 -19.89 -8.18 -7.13
C MET A 1 -18.56 -7.64 -6.57
N LYS A 2 -18.62 -6.45 -5.95
CA LYS A 2 -17.82 -6.08 -4.76
C LYS A 2 -16.27 -6.09 -4.86
N THR A 3 -15.66 -5.39 -5.82
CA THR A 3 -14.19 -5.17 -5.82
C THR A 3 -13.72 -4.51 -4.50
N SER A 4 -14.51 -3.59 -3.95
CA SER A 4 -14.20 -2.93 -2.67
C SER A 4 -14.32 -3.84 -1.46
N GLU A 5 -15.37 -4.68 -1.36
CA GLU A 5 -15.49 -5.57 -0.19
C GLU A 5 -14.44 -6.70 -0.21
N ASN A 6 -14.01 -7.13 -1.39
CA ASN A 6 -12.86 -8.04 -1.47
C ASN A 6 -11.57 -7.35 -1.01
N MET A 7 -11.39 -6.07 -1.37
CA MET A 7 -10.22 -5.30 -0.94
C MET A 7 -10.19 -5.09 0.58
N GLU A 8 -11.33 -4.81 1.19
CA GLU A 8 -11.44 -4.60 2.63
C GLU A 8 -11.04 -5.85 3.43
N ALA A 9 -11.56 -7.02 3.03
CA ALA A 9 -11.22 -8.28 3.66
C ALA A 9 -9.72 -8.63 3.50
N LEU A 10 -9.16 -8.40 2.30
CA LEU A 10 -7.75 -8.66 2.02
C LEU A 10 -6.83 -7.73 2.82
N LEU A 11 -7.14 -6.44 2.88
CA LEU A 11 -6.37 -5.46 3.64
C LEU A 11 -6.48 -5.71 5.15
N SER A 12 -7.66 -6.03 5.66
CA SER A 12 -7.85 -6.39 7.07
C SER A 12 -6.97 -7.57 7.47
N ARG A 13 -6.92 -8.61 6.64
CA ARG A 13 -6.03 -9.77 6.84
C ARG A 13 -4.56 -9.37 6.80
N ALA A 14 -4.14 -8.59 5.79
CA ALA A 14 -2.74 -8.18 5.65
C ALA A 14 -2.28 -7.34 6.86
N VAL A 15 -3.10 -6.40 7.31
CA VAL A 15 -2.84 -5.58 8.51
C VAL A 15 -2.68 -6.46 9.75
N GLN A 16 -3.58 -7.43 9.97
CA GLN A 16 -3.48 -8.35 11.10
C GLN A 16 -2.21 -9.23 11.05
N GLN A 17 -1.68 -9.51 9.85
CA GLN A 17 -0.45 -10.30 9.69
C GLN A 17 0.82 -9.49 9.93
N HIS A 18 0.84 -8.22 9.52
CA HIS A 18 2.05 -7.39 9.53
C HIS A 18 2.12 -6.42 10.73
N MET A 19 0.98 -6.11 11.36
CA MET A 19 0.91 -5.15 12.47
C MET A 19 0.43 -5.83 13.75
N PRO A 20 1.35 -6.20 14.67
CA PRO A 20 0.98 -6.78 15.96
C PRO A 20 -0.01 -5.90 16.75
N GLY A 21 -1.09 -6.52 17.24
CA GLY A 21 -2.16 -5.81 17.95
C GLY A 21 -3.19 -5.15 17.05
N ALA A 22 -3.13 -5.39 15.73
CA ALA A 22 -4.17 -4.92 14.82
C ALA A 22 -5.43 -5.79 14.88
N SER A 23 -6.59 -5.13 14.88
CA SER A 23 -7.92 -5.79 14.93
C SER A 23 -8.69 -5.69 13.62
N GLY A 24 -8.29 -4.81 12.70
CA GLY A 24 -8.94 -4.63 11.40
C GLY A 24 -8.60 -3.28 10.77
N ILE A 25 -9.47 -2.84 9.85
CA ILE A 25 -9.32 -1.56 9.15
C ILE A 25 -10.62 -0.76 9.15
N SER A 26 -10.50 0.54 8.89
CA SER A 26 -11.62 1.48 8.69
C SER A 26 -11.29 2.50 7.59
N GLU A 27 -12.29 3.31 7.19
CA GLU A 27 -12.13 4.44 6.26
C GLU A 27 -11.47 4.07 4.90
N LEU A 28 -11.73 2.87 4.38
CA LEU A 28 -11.17 2.41 3.11
C LEU A 28 -11.69 3.26 1.94
N ARG A 29 -10.76 3.90 1.23
CA ARG A 29 -11.05 4.73 0.05
C ARG A 29 -10.03 4.46 -1.05
N ARG A 30 -10.53 4.35 -2.28
CA ARG A 30 -9.68 4.34 -3.47
C ARG A 30 -9.24 5.76 -3.82
N LEU A 31 -7.94 5.97 -4.02
CA LEU A 31 -7.39 7.25 -4.48
C LEU A 31 -7.27 7.24 -6.01
N THR A 32 -7.96 8.16 -6.67
CA THR A 32 -7.94 8.33 -8.13
C THR A 32 -6.86 9.35 -8.51
N GLY A 33 -5.60 8.92 -8.58
CA GLY A 33 -4.48 9.86 -8.79
C GLY A 33 -3.22 9.29 -9.47
N GLY A 34 -3.28 8.14 -10.13
CA GLY A 34 -2.12 7.54 -10.79
C GLY A 34 -2.49 6.81 -12.07
N ALA A 35 -1.86 7.18 -13.19
CA ALA A 35 -2.12 6.59 -14.50
C ALA A 35 -1.78 5.09 -14.59
N SER A 36 -0.93 4.57 -13.69
CA SER A 36 -0.48 3.16 -13.71
C SER A 36 -0.74 2.36 -12.43
N LYS A 37 -0.72 2.98 -11.23
CA LYS A 37 -0.79 2.27 -9.93
C LYS A 37 -2.13 2.47 -9.22
N GLU A 38 -2.70 1.39 -8.70
CA GLU A 38 -3.86 1.46 -7.84
C GLU A 38 -3.42 1.85 -6.43
N THR A 39 -4.00 2.94 -5.92
CA THR A 39 -3.69 3.45 -4.59
C THR A 39 -4.95 3.48 -3.73
N TRP A 40 -4.82 3.04 -2.47
CA TRP A 40 -5.90 3.04 -1.49
C TRP A 40 -5.42 3.70 -0.20
N SER A 41 -6.29 4.47 0.45
CA SER A 41 -6.08 4.97 1.81
C SER A 41 -7.03 4.28 2.77
N PHE A 42 -6.55 3.92 3.95
CA PHE A 42 -7.36 3.31 5.00
C PHE A 42 -6.69 3.54 6.36
N HIS A 43 -7.39 3.27 7.45
CA HIS A 43 -6.81 3.23 8.79
C HIS A 43 -6.69 1.78 9.24
N ALA A 44 -5.55 1.38 9.80
CA ALA A 44 -5.40 0.16 10.57
C ALA A 44 -5.74 0.47 12.03
N ILE A 45 -6.59 -0.36 12.65
CA ILE A 45 -6.92 -0.23 14.07
C ILE A 45 -5.92 -1.09 14.84
N VAL A 46 -4.92 -0.46 15.46
CA VAL A 46 -3.82 -1.12 16.20
C VAL A 46 -3.88 -0.73 17.67
N ASN A 47 -4.07 -1.72 18.55
CA ASN A 47 -4.23 -1.49 19.99
C ASN A 47 -5.29 -0.42 20.32
N GLY A 48 -6.38 -0.40 19.55
CA GLY A 48 -7.49 0.56 19.68
C GLY A 48 -7.21 1.97 19.16
N LYS A 49 -6.11 2.18 18.42
CA LYS A 49 -5.76 3.46 17.77
C LYS A 49 -5.76 3.32 16.26
N ASP A 50 -6.11 4.40 15.57
CA ASP A 50 -6.08 4.46 14.10
C ASP A 50 -4.69 4.86 13.60
N GLU A 51 -4.05 3.95 12.87
CA GLU A 51 -2.81 4.19 12.12
C GLU A 51 -3.16 4.39 10.64
N LYS A 52 -2.82 5.57 10.08
CA LYS A 52 -3.17 5.92 8.70
C LYS A 52 -2.20 5.29 7.71
N LEU A 53 -2.72 4.51 6.76
CA LEU A 53 -1.91 3.77 5.80
C LEU A 53 -2.35 4.01 4.36
N ILE A 54 -1.38 3.84 3.46
CA ILE A 54 -1.60 3.87 2.01
C ILE A 54 -1.12 2.55 1.41
N LEU A 55 -2.00 1.83 0.71
CA LEU A 55 -1.62 0.70 -0.14
C LEU A 55 -1.31 1.23 -1.55
N ARG A 56 -0.16 0.85 -2.11
CA ARG A 56 0.19 1.04 -3.52
C ARG A 56 0.41 -0.32 -4.18
N ARG A 57 -0.28 -0.62 -5.28
CA ARG A 57 -0.12 -1.86 -6.04
C ARG A 57 -0.14 -1.61 -7.55
N GLY A 58 0.51 -2.49 -8.31
CA GLY A 58 0.33 -2.56 -9.77
C GLY A 58 -1.10 -2.97 -10.14
N ARG A 59 -1.61 -2.49 -11.28
CA ARG A 59 -2.86 -2.98 -11.87
C ARG A 59 -2.68 -4.46 -12.22
N GLY A 60 -3.58 -5.32 -11.73
CA GLY A 60 -3.53 -6.75 -12.03
C GLY A 60 -3.73 -7.02 -13.52
N GLY A 61 -2.66 -7.49 -14.16
CA GLY A 61 -2.55 -7.94 -15.54
C GLY A 61 -1.10 -8.33 -15.72
N ASP A 62 -0.81 -9.40 -16.46
CA ASP A 62 0.56 -9.80 -16.79
C ASP A 62 1.39 -8.56 -17.15
N PRO A 63 2.67 -8.49 -16.73
CA PRO A 63 3.50 -7.35 -17.05
C PRO A 63 3.53 -7.18 -18.57
N ASP A 64 2.74 -6.24 -19.08
CA ASP A 64 2.69 -5.93 -20.50
C ASP A 64 4.09 -5.40 -20.84
N PRO A 65 4.91 -6.15 -21.60
CA PRO A 65 6.32 -5.80 -21.82
C PRO A 65 6.50 -4.47 -22.55
N VAL A 66 5.40 -3.88 -23.06
CA VAL A 66 5.36 -2.65 -23.84
C VAL A 66 5.25 -1.38 -22.97
N PHE A 67 4.92 -1.48 -21.67
CA PHE A 67 4.90 -0.33 -20.73
C PHE A 67 6.00 -0.41 -19.66
N THR A 68 7.21 -0.80 -20.07
CA THR A 68 8.43 -0.94 -19.27
C THR A 68 9.09 0.41 -18.92
N ILE A 69 8.29 1.41 -18.54
CA ILE A 69 8.79 2.69 -17.97
C ILE A 69 8.29 2.88 -16.52
N ASP A 70 7.66 1.87 -15.92
CA ASP A 70 7.31 1.92 -14.50
C ASP A 70 8.42 1.26 -13.67
N VAL A 71 8.99 2.03 -12.74
CA VAL A 71 9.95 1.52 -11.76
C VAL A 71 9.22 0.49 -10.89
N SER A 72 9.80 -0.70 -10.76
CA SER A 72 9.18 -1.77 -9.97
C SER A 72 8.95 -1.32 -8.53
N LEU A 73 7.92 -1.86 -7.85
CA LEU A 73 7.67 -1.54 -6.43
C LEU A 73 8.88 -1.88 -5.55
N ALA A 74 9.60 -2.96 -5.86
CA ALA A 74 10.83 -3.32 -5.17
C ALA A 74 11.94 -2.26 -5.38
N THR A 75 12.07 -1.74 -6.60
CA THR A 75 13.02 -0.66 -6.89
C THR A 75 12.61 0.64 -6.21
N GLU A 76 11.32 0.98 -6.14
CA GLU A 76 10.85 2.12 -5.36
C GLU A 76 11.15 1.96 -3.87
N ALA A 77 10.91 0.79 -3.28
CA ALA A 77 11.22 0.51 -1.87
C ALA A 77 12.73 0.68 -1.61
N LEU A 78 13.58 0.17 -2.49
CA LEU A 78 15.03 0.35 -2.41
C LEU A 78 15.42 1.84 -2.51
N LEU A 79 14.78 2.61 -3.40
CA LEU A 79 15.02 4.04 -3.51
C LEU A 79 14.62 4.78 -2.22
N MET A 80 13.47 4.44 -1.62
CA MET A 80 13.04 5.01 -0.35
C MET A 80 14.00 4.67 0.79
N GLU A 81 14.52 3.44 0.84
CA GLU A 81 15.53 3.03 1.82
C GLU A 81 16.81 3.86 1.69
N ARG A 82 17.34 4.01 0.48
CA ARG A 82 18.56 4.80 0.23
C ARG A 82 18.34 6.29 0.50
N ALA A 83 17.18 6.83 0.16
CA ALA A 83 16.83 8.22 0.46
C ALA A 83 16.77 8.46 1.97
N SER A 84 16.15 7.54 2.72
CA SER A 84 16.11 7.57 4.20
C SER A 84 17.52 7.57 4.80
N GLN A 85 18.40 6.67 4.33
CA GLN A 85 19.79 6.59 4.78
C GLN A 85 20.60 7.86 4.48
N ALA A 86 20.25 8.58 3.42
CA ALA A 86 20.84 9.87 3.07
C ALA A 86 20.24 11.06 3.84
N GLY A 87 19.29 10.82 4.74
CA GLY A 87 18.62 11.86 5.53
C GLY A 87 17.49 12.59 4.80
N VAL A 88 17.05 12.08 3.64
CA VAL A 88 15.90 12.62 2.92
C VAL A 88 14.62 12.13 3.60
N PRO A 89 13.67 13.02 3.97
CA PRO A 89 12.40 12.59 4.54
C PRO A 89 11.62 11.69 3.58
N VAL A 90 11.25 10.50 4.05
CA VAL A 90 10.39 9.54 3.36
C VAL A 90 9.27 9.08 4.29
N PRO A 91 8.11 8.65 3.77
CA PRO A 91 7.09 8.01 4.61
C PRO A 91 7.64 6.73 5.23
N ALA A 92 7.08 6.30 6.37
CA ALA A 92 7.35 4.96 6.89
C ALA A 92 6.84 3.91 5.89
N PHE A 93 7.65 2.88 5.63
CA PHE A 93 7.32 1.81 4.70
C PHE A 93 7.81 0.46 5.23
N GLU A 94 7.18 -0.61 4.76
CA GLU A 94 7.59 -1.99 4.96
C GLU A 94 7.79 -2.59 3.56
N ALA A 95 8.94 -3.22 3.33
CA ALA A 95 9.37 -3.74 2.02
C ALA A 95 8.93 -5.19 1.79
#